data_AF-A0AAV3WDF8-F1
#
_entry.id   AF-A0AAV3WDF8-F1
#
_cell.length_a   1.000
_cell.length_b   1.000
_cell.length_c   1.000
_cell.angle_alpha   90.00
_cell.angle_beta   90.00
_cell.angle_gamma   90.00
#
_symmetry.space_group_name_H-M   'P 1'
#
loop_
_entity.id
_entity.type
_entity.pdbx_description
1 polymer ?
#
loop_
_entity_poly.entity_id
_entity_poly.type
_entity_poly.pdbx_seq_one_letter_code
_entity_poly.pdbx_strand_id
1 'polypeptide(L)'
;MLAALLPTGMGAVLTAVPYLVAMIWVLLKFIKQQRRAPTQAERKKFTLGFSLIFWSYNFAFLMLGLFIFAQGDAEVWQNFMLYVQQLQFISMVVILVLLIAIPLYVLTYWFYGKQAERMAAKMID
;
A
#
# COMPACT_ATOMS: atom_id res chain seq x y z
N MET A 1 1.86 10.92 11.73
CA MET A 1 2.96 11.73 12.29
C MET A 1 3.86 10.99 13.29
N LEU A 2 3.93 9.65 13.26
CA LEU A 2 4.97 8.89 13.99
C LEU A 2 6.17 8.49 13.10
N ALA A 3 6.03 8.64 11.77
CA ALA A 3 7.08 8.27 10.80
C ALA A 3 8.25 9.27 10.74
N ALA A 4 8.05 10.51 11.21
CA ALA A 4 9.08 11.57 11.17
C ALA A 4 10.09 11.50 12.34
N LEU A 5 9.82 10.68 13.36
CA LEU A 5 10.65 10.56 14.57
C LEU A 5 11.55 9.31 14.56
N LEU A 6 11.52 8.51 13.49
CA LEU A 6 12.22 7.23 13.46
C LEU A 6 13.39 7.26 12.48
N PRO A 7 14.52 6.57 12.80
CA PRO A 7 15.69 6.49 11.95
C PRO A 7 15.32 6.11 10.51
N THR A 8 15.99 6.74 9.55
CA THR A 8 15.77 6.60 8.11
C THR A 8 15.71 5.11 7.72
N GLY A 9 14.50 4.63 7.39
CA GLY A 9 14.22 3.22 7.08
C GLY A 9 13.06 2.60 7.88
N MET A 10 12.84 3.03 9.13
CA MET A 10 11.76 2.47 9.97
C MET A 10 10.35 2.94 9.56
N GLY A 11 10.24 4.11 8.91
CA GLY A 11 8.97 4.58 8.35
C GLY A 11 8.38 3.65 7.29
N ALA A 12 9.23 2.96 6.51
CA ALA A 12 8.81 1.96 5.54
C ALA A 12 8.37 0.64 6.22
N VAL A 13 9.01 0.28 7.34
CA VAL A 13 8.62 -0.90 8.14
C VAL A 13 7.24 -0.68 8.78
N LEU A 14 6.99 0.51 9.33
CA LEU A 14 5.70 0.85 9.95
C LEU A 14 4.53 0.90 8.97
N THR A 15 4.76 1.20 7.70
CA THR A 15 3.71 1.15 6.66
C THR A 15 3.52 -0.26 6.10
N ALA A 16 4.59 -1.06 6.01
CA ALA A 16 4.51 -2.43 5.53
C ALA A 16 3.81 -3.38 6.51
N VAL A 17 4.01 -3.24 7.82
CA VAL A 17 3.44 -4.17 8.82
C VAL A 17 1.91 -4.18 8.82
N PRO A 18 1.19 -3.04 8.89
CA PRO A 18 -0.28 -3.04 8.81
C PRO A 18 -0.80 -3.64 7.50
N TYR A 19 -0.09 -3.40 6.39
CA TYR A 19 -0.43 -3.97 5.08
C TYR A 19 -0.34 -5.50 5.10
N LEU A 20 0.77 -6.04 5.61
CA LEU A 20 0.97 -7.48 5.74
C LEU A 20 -0.05 -8.13 6.67
N VAL A 21 -0.35 -7.49 7.82
CA VAL A 21 -1.38 -7.98 8.76
C VAL A 21 -2.74 -8.05 8.08
N ALA A 22 -3.13 -7.01 7.33
CA ALA A 22 -4.39 -6.99 6.60
C ALA A 22 -4.44 -8.10 5.53
N MET A 23 -3.35 -8.34 4.80
CA MET A 23 -3.28 -9.41 3.82
C MET A 23 -3.48 -10.80 4.46
N ILE A 24 -2.78 -11.07 5.56
CA ILE A 24 -2.90 -12.33 6.30
C ILE A 24 -4.31 -12.49 6.82
N TRP A 25 -4.89 -11.44 7.41
CA TRP A 25 -6.23 -11.49 7.99
C TRP A 25 -7.33 -11.73 6.95
N VAL A 26 -7.25 -11.06 5.79
CA VAL A 26 -8.20 -11.28 4.69
C VAL A 26 -8.09 -12.70 4.15
N LEU A 27 -6.87 -13.22 3.99
CA LEU A 27 -6.65 -14.60 3.53
C LEU A 27 -7.18 -15.62 4.55
N LEU A 28 -6.90 -15.43 5.84
CA LEU A 28 -7.43 -16.26 6.93
C LEU A 28 -8.96 -16.31 6.91
N LYS A 29 -9.59 -15.14 6.81
CA LYS A 29 -11.04 -15.01 6.76
C LYS A 29 -11.61 -15.72 5.54
N PHE A 30 -10.98 -15.55 4.37
CA PHE A 30 -11.38 -16.19 3.14
C PHE A 30 -11.32 -17.72 3.24
N ILE A 31 -10.19 -18.28 3.68
CA ILE A 31 -10.01 -19.73 3.83
C ILE A 31 -11.02 -20.30 4.82
N LYS A 32 -11.25 -19.64 5.96
CA LYS A 32 -12.26 -20.09 6.94
C LYS A 32 -13.68 -20.12 6.37
N GLN A 33 -14.03 -19.18 5.50
CA GLN A 33 -15.37 -19.07 4.92
C GLN A 33 -15.58 -20.01 3.72
N GLN A 34 -14.59 -20.09 2.82
CA GLN A 34 -14.71 -20.81 1.55
C GLN A 34 -14.12 -22.22 1.60
N ARG A 35 -13.34 -22.56 2.64
CA ARG A 35 -12.57 -23.81 2.77
C ARG A 35 -11.76 -24.16 1.52
N ARG A 36 -11.17 -23.15 0.89
CA ARG A 36 -10.27 -23.29 -0.25
C ARG A 36 -9.35 -22.08 -0.37
N ALA A 37 -8.29 -22.23 -1.15
CA ALA A 37 -7.49 -21.09 -1.58
C ALA A 37 -8.24 -20.20 -2.61
N PRO A 38 -7.87 -18.91 -2.75
CA PRO A 38 -8.43 -18.03 -3.77
C PRO A 38 -8.19 -18.56 -5.18
N THR A 39 -9.20 -18.43 -6.03
CA THR A 39 -9.06 -18.64 -7.48
C THR A 39 -8.21 -17.55 -8.13
N GLN A 40 -7.81 -17.74 -9.38
CA GLN A 40 -7.04 -16.73 -10.12
C GLN A 40 -7.80 -15.40 -10.27
N ALA A 41 -9.13 -15.43 -10.43
CA ALA A 41 -9.97 -14.24 -10.49
C ALA A 41 -10.01 -13.51 -9.14
N GLU A 42 -10.19 -14.23 -8.04
CA GLU A 42 -10.20 -13.67 -6.68
C GLU A 42 -8.81 -13.11 -6.31
N ARG A 43 -7.73 -13.80 -6.69
CA ARG A 43 -6.35 -13.33 -6.52
C ARG A 43 -6.13 -11.99 -7.19
N LYS A 44 -6.57 -11.82 -8.45
CA LYS A 44 -6.52 -10.52 -9.14
C LYS A 44 -7.36 -9.48 -8.40
N LYS A 45 -8.57 -9.82 -7.99
CA LYS A 45 -9.47 -8.91 -7.26
C LYS A 45 -8.86 -8.44 -5.94
N PHE A 46 -8.28 -9.35 -5.14
CA PHE A 46 -7.58 -9.00 -3.91
C PHE A 46 -6.37 -8.12 -4.20
N THR A 47 -5.52 -8.52 -5.15
CA THR A 47 -4.31 -7.75 -5.49
C THR A 47 -4.67 -6.32 -5.89
N LEU A 48 -5.64 -6.14 -6.79
CA LEU A 48 -6.09 -4.81 -7.22
C LEU A 48 -6.77 -4.04 -6.09
N GLY A 49 -7.61 -4.70 -5.28
CA GLY A 49 -8.27 -4.08 -4.15
C GLY A 49 -7.29 -3.55 -3.10
N PHE A 50 -6.29 -4.36 -2.72
CA PHE A 50 -5.23 -3.94 -1.80
C PHE A 50 -4.38 -2.81 -2.37
N SER A 51 -4.01 -2.88 -3.66
CA SER A 51 -3.28 -1.79 -4.32
C SER A 51 -4.09 -0.50 -4.31
N LEU A 52 -5.38 -0.55 -4.64
CA LEU A 52 -6.24 0.63 -4.68
C LEU A 52 -6.38 1.25 -3.28
N ILE A 53 -6.67 0.44 -2.26
CA ILE A 53 -6.75 0.92 -0.87
C ILE A 53 -5.43 1.56 -0.44
N PHE A 54 -4.29 0.92 -0.74
CA PHE A 54 -2.98 1.45 -0.39
C PHE A 54 -2.73 2.82 -1.02
N TRP A 55 -2.96 2.97 -2.33
CA TRP A 55 -2.73 4.24 -3.02
C TRP A 55 -3.72 5.32 -2.59
N SER A 56 -5.00 5.00 -2.43
CA SER A 56 -6.02 5.94 -1.95
C SER A 56 -5.73 6.43 -0.54
N TYR A 57 -5.33 5.54 0.38
CA TYR A 57 -4.95 5.92 1.73
C TYR A 57 -3.73 6.85 1.72
N ASN A 58 -2.65 6.47 1.02
CA ASN A 58 -1.44 7.30 0.96
C ASN A 58 -1.73 8.68 0.34
N PHE A 59 -2.51 8.73 -0.73
CA PHE A 59 -2.90 9.99 -1.36
C PHE A 59 -3.77 10.85 -0.43
N ALA A 60 -4.76 10.27 0.25
CA ALA A 60 -5.60 11.00 1.18
C ALA A 60 -4.79 11.60 2.35
N PHE A 61 -3.83 10.86 2.90
CA PHE A 61 -2.96 11.36 3.96
C PHE A 61 -1.95 12.40 3.48
N LEU A 62 -1.45 12.28 2.25
CA LEU A 62 -0.64 13.32 1.62
C LEU A 62 -1.43 14.63 1.53
N MET A 63 -2.65 14.57 0.99
CA MET A 63 -3.52 15.74 0.85
C MET A 63 -3.93 16.31 2.21
N LEU A 64 -4.24 15.46 3.20
CA LEU A 64 -4.55 15.90 4.54
C LEU A 64 -3.35 16.59 5.21
N GLY A 65 -2.15 16.03 5.07
CA GLY A 65 -0.91 16.64 5.57
C GLY A 65 -0.68 18.00 4.92
N LEU A 66 -0.79 18.07 3.60
CA LEU A 66 -0.69 19.31 2.84
C LEU A 66 -1.70 20.35 3.33
N PHE A 67 -2.95 19.95 3.55
CA PHE A 67 -4.00 20.83 4.06
C PHE A 67 -3.66 21.37 5.46
N ILE A 68 -3.27 20.50 6.39
CA ILE A 68 -2.93 20.90 7.77
C ILE A 68 -1.73 21.86 7.78
N PHE A 69 -0.66 21.55 7.04
CA PHE A 69 0.53 22.41 7.00
C PHE A 69 0.28 23.73 6.27
N ALA A 70 -0.54 23.73 5.23
CA ALA A 70 -0.92 24.94 4.50
C ALA A 70 -1.75 25.93 5.35
N GLN A 71 -2.37 25.49 6.46
CA GLN A 71 -3.04 26.42 7.40
C GLN A 71 -2.05 27.25 8.22
N GLY A 72 -0.85 26.73 8.47
CA GLY A 72 0.19 27.43 9.22
C GLY A 72 1.15 28.25 8.36
N ASP A 73 1.23 27.94 7.07
CA ASP A 73 2.13 28.60 6.10
C ASP A 73 1.53 28.53 4.69
N ALA A 74 1.14 29.69 4.17
CA ALA A 74 0.53 29.82 2.84
C ALA A 74 1.50 29.47 1.70
N GLU A 75 2.81 29.55 1.92
CA GLU A 75 3.81 29.21 0.91
C GLU A 75 3.85 27.70 0.64
N VAL A 76 3.45 26.86 1.60
CA VAL A 76 3.46 25.39 1.44
C VAL A 76 2.60 24.95 0.25
N TRP A 77 1.39 25.50 0.13
CA TRP A 77 0.50 25.18 -0.99
C TRP A 77 1.05 25.70 -2.32
N GLN A 78 1.61 26.90 -2.31
CA GLN A 78 2.12 27.55 -3.52
C GLN A 78 3.37 26.83 -4.04
N ASN A 79 4.29 26.47 -3.15
CA ASN A 79 5.48 25.68 -3.45
C ASN A 79 5.09 24.28 -3.96
N PHE A 80 4.12 23.63 -3.34
CA PHE A 80 3.61 22.33 -3.82
C PHE A 80 3.10 22.42 -5.27
N MET A 81 2.30 23.44 -5.59
CA MET A 81 1.80 23.64 -6.96
C MET A 81 2.94 23.91 -7.95
N LEU A 82 3.95 24.69 -7.56
CA LEU A 82 5.13 24.91 -8.38
C LEU A 82 5.90 23.63 -8.66
N TYR A 83 6.06 22.74 -7.66
CA TYR A 83 6.73 21.45 -7.86
C TYR A 83 5.92 20.51 -8.75
N VAL A 84 4.58 20.44 -8.59
CA VAL A 84 3.72 19.58 -9.41
C VAL A 84 3.75 19.97 -10.90
N GLN A 85 4.00 21.23 -11.22
CA GLN A 85 4.16 21.69 -12.61
C GLN A 85 5.52 21.31 -13.21
N GLN A 86 6.53 20.97 -12.40
CA GLN A 86 7.84 20.59 -12.90
C GLN A 86 7.83 19.14 -13.38
N LEU A 87 8.09 18.95 -14.67
CA LEU A 87 8.13 17.62 -15.29
C LEU A 87 9.15 16.69 -14.60
N GLN A 88 10.29 17.23 -14.17
CA GLN A 88 11.33 16.47 -13.47
C GLN A 88 10.84 15.94 -12.11
N PHE A 89 10.12 16.77 -11.35
CA PHE A 89 9.54 16.38 -10.07
C PHE A 89 8.48 15.29 -10.28
N ILE A 90 7.55 15.47 -11.22
CA ILE A 90 6.53 14.46 -11.54
C ILE A 90 7.16 13.14 -11.98
N SER A 91 8.17 13.19 -12.85
CA SER A 91 8.88 12.00 -13.31
C SER A 91 9.54 11.25 -12.14
N MET A 92 10.19 11.97 -11.22
CA MET A 92 10.78 11.38 -10.02
C MET A 92 9.73 10.74 -9.12
N VAL A 93 8.62 11.43 -8.85
CA VAL A 93 7.50 10.90 -8.06
C VAL A 93 6.94 9.63 -8.70
N VAL A 94 6.72 9.62 -10.02
CA VAL A 94 6.24 8.44 -10.73
C VAL A 94 7.22 7.28 -10.62
N ILE A 95 8.53 7.52 -10.76
CA ILE A 95 9.55 6.47 -10.59
C ILE A 95 9.51 5.89 -9.17
N LEU A 96 9.45 6.74 -8.14
CA LEU A 96 9.37 6.29 -6.74
C LEU A 96 8.08 5.51 -6.47
N VAL A 97 6.95 5.97 -7.01
CA VAL A 97 5.67 5.26 -6.94
C VAL A 97 5.78 3.89 -7.58
N LEU A 98 6.37 3.78 -8.77
CA LEU A 98 6.56 2.49 -9.46
C LEU A 98 7.51 1.55 -8.71
N LEU A 99 8.59 2.08 -8.15
CA LEU A 99 9.54 1.32 -7.33
C LEU A 99 8.87 0.69 -6.10
N ILE A 100 7.79 1.29 -5.58
CA ILE A 100 7.00 0.73 -4.47
C ILE A 100 5.84 -0.14 -5.00
N ALA A 101 5.17 0.30 -6.07
CA ALA A 101 4.01 -0.37 -6.65
C ALA A 101 4.35 -1.77 -7.15
N ILE A 102 5.46 -1.91 -7.88
CA ILE A 102 5.84 -3.17 -8.53
C ILE A 102 6.13 -4.26 -7.48
N PRO A 103 7.01 -4.05 -6.48
CA PRO A 103 7.25 -5.04 -5.44
C PRO A 103 6.00 -5.37 -4.64
N LEU A 104 5.17 -4.39 -4.29
CA LEU A 104 3.91 -4.63 -3.56
C LEU A 104 2.92 -5.46 -4.38
N TYR A 105 2.80 -5.19 -5.68
CA TYR A 105 1.94 -5.97 -6.57
C TYR A 105 2.43 -7.42 -6.65
N VAL A 106 3.73 -7.63 -6.87
CA VAL A 106 4.33 -8.97 -6.95
C VAL A 106 4.17 -9.73 -5.64
N LEU A 107 4.46 -9.08 -4.50
CA LEU A 107 4.29 -9.66 -3.16
C LEU A 107 2.84 -10.11 -2.94
N THR A 108 1.89 -9.23 -3.21
CA THR A 108 0.47 -9.47 -2.98
C THR A 108 -0.07 -10.55 -3.91
N TYR A 109 0.32 -10.49 -5.18
CA TYR A 109 0.00 -11.51 -6.14
C TYR A 109 0.57 -12.86 -5.66
N TRP A 110 1.86 -12.95 -5.32
CA TRP A 110 2.47 -14.20 -4.84
C TRP A 110 1.80 -14.75 -3.58
N PHE A 111 1.48 -13.88 -2.63
CA PHE A 111 0.84 -14.23 -1.36
C PHE A 111 -0.54 -14.88 -1.55
N TYR A 112 -1.41 -14.28 -2.37
CA TYR A 112 -2.73 -14.84 -2.65
C TYR A 112 -2.73 -16.03 -3.63
N GLY A 113 -1.55 -16.51 -4.06
CA GLY A 113 -1.38 -17.70 -4.88
C GLY A 113 -0.78 -18.86 -4.08
N LYS A 114 0.52 -19.12 -4.29
CA LYS A 114 1.21 -20.27 -3.70
C LYS A 114 1.23 -20.26 -2.16
N GLN A 115 1.33 -19.09 -1.55
CA GLN A 115 1.28 -19.00 -0.09
C GLN A 115 -0.14 -19.29 0.43
N ALA A 116 -1.18 -18.82 -0.26
CA ALA A 116 -2.57 -19.13 0.06
C ALA A 116 -2.90 -20.62 -0.09
N GLU A 117 -2.39 -21.30 -1.11
CA GLU A 117 -2.53 -22.76 -1.28
C GLU A 117 -1.96 -23.51 -0.06
N ARG A 118 -0.73 -23.16 0.35
CA ARG A 118 -0.07 -23.78 1.52
C ARG A 118 -0.82 -23.53 2.82
N MET A 119 -1.34 -22.31 2.98
CA MET A 119 -2.08 -21.92 4.17
C MET A 119 -3.45 -22.61 4.24
N ALA A 120 -4.12 -22.76 3.10
CA ALA A 120 -5.38 -23.49 3.02
C ALA A 120 -5.18 -24.97 3.36
N ALA A 121 -4.17 -25.63 2.80
CA ALA A 121 -3.86 -27.04 3.12
C ALA A 121 -3.68 -27.25 4.63
N LYS A 122 -2.84 -26.43 5.29
CA LYS A 122 -2.58 -26.54 6.74
C LYS A 122 -3.76 -26.22 7.65
N MET A 123 -4.77 -25.49 7.17
CA MET A 123 -5.92 -25.08 7.97
C MET A 123 -7.13 -25.99 7.80
N ILE A 124 -7.15 -26.76 6.71
CA ILE A 124 -8.26 -27.62 6.32
C ILE A 124 -7.95 -29.09 6.64
N ASP A 125 -6.67 -29.50 6.56
CA ASP A 125 -6.16 -30.73 7.18
C ASP A 125 -6.22 -30.64 8.71
#